data_AF-U2JPH4-F1
#
_entry.id   AF-U2JPH4-F1
#
_cell.length_a   1.000
_cell.length_b   1.000
_cell.length_c   1.000
_cell.angle_alpha   90.00
_cell.angle_beta   90.00
_cell.angle_gamma   90.00
#
_symmetry.space_group_name_H-M   'P 1'
#
loop_
_entity.id
_entity.type
_entity.pdbx_description
1 polymer ?
#
loop_
_entity_poly.entity_id
_entity_poly.type
_entity_poly.pdbx_seq_one_letter_code
_entity_poly.pdbx_strand_id
1 'polypeptide(L)'
;MKNCLFQPANQPKIIEAVNQKLSLRKLMQSGETNTIQNRINGLEKANANLMAYLEQGRATETILRSVEKNEQELQQLKQQLDALDNPISAVNDATYQEIVQKFTNYMCTERSPEAAALKEAVLRDIQIGKETITVNFQHGVFIDEETKAYFNDNRKELAS
;
A
#
# COMPACT_ATOMS: atom_id res chain seq x y z
N MET A 1 12.29 -32.16 -2.77
CA MET A 1 11.67 -31.53 -1.59
C MET A 1 10.68 -30.49 -2.08
N LYS A 2 9.42 -30.53 -1.62
CA LYS A 2 8.38 -29.57 -2.03
C LYS A 2 8.73 -28.21 -1.37
N ASN A 3 8.96 -27.16 -2.17
CA ASN A 3 9.27 -25.81 -1.68
C ASN A 3 8.00 -25.17 -1.10
N CYS A 4 7.83 -25.24 0.22
CA CYS A 4 6.79 -24.50 0.92
C CYS A 4 7.23 -23.04 1.08
N LEU A 5 6.34 -22.09 0.77
CA LEU A 5 6.62 -20.64 0.79
C LEU A 5 7.24 -20.21 2.12
N PHE A 6 6.69 -20.65 3.24
CA PHE A 6 7.14 -20.29 4.59
C PHE A 6 8.14 -21.28 5.21
N GLN A 7 8.87 -22.05 4.39
CA GLN A 7 9.99 -22.83 4.92
C GLN A 7 10.98 -21.91 5.63
N PRO A 8 11.60 -22.36 6.74
CA PRO A 8 12.59 -21.56 7.46
C PRO A 8 13.70 -21.00 6.56
N ALA A 9 14.12 -21.77 5.54
CA ALA A 9 15.11 -21.34 4.55
C ALA A 9 14.66 -20.16 3.66
N ASN A 10 13.36 -19.89 3.54
CA ASN A 10 12.79 -18.81 2.74
C ASN A 10 12.51 -17.54 3.56
N GLN A 11 12.46 -17.64 4.89
CA GLN A 11 12.23 -16.51 5.79
C GLN A 11 13.13 -15.30 5.48
N PRO A 12 14.48 -15.42 5.42
CA PRO A 12 15.33 -14.25 5.15
C PRO A 12 15.02 -13.61 3.79
N LYS A 13 14.73 -14.42 2.76
CA LYS A 13 14.41 -13.93 1.41
C LYS A 13 13.06 -13.21 1.37
N ILE A 14 12.06 -13.70 2.11
CA ILE A 14 10.75 -13.06 2.19
C ILE A 14 10.85 -11.73 2.95
N ILE A 15 11.53 -11.71 4.09
CA ILE A 15 11.76 -10.48 4.87
C ILE A 15 12.47 -9.44 4.01
N GLU A 16 13.54 -9.82 3.32
CA GLU A 16 14.28 -8.94 2.42
C GLU A 16 13.37 -8.38 1.31
N ALA A 17 12.67 -9.24 0.57
CA ALA A 17 11.81 -8.83 -0.54
C ALA A 17 10.66 -7.92 -0.08
N VAL A 18 10.07 -8.18 1.07
CA VAL A 18 9.02 -7.33 1.66
C VAL A 18 9.61 -5.99 2.07
N ASN A 19 10.76 -5.96 2.73
CA ASN A 19 11.41 -4.71 3.16
C ASN A 19 11.90 -3.85 1.98
N GLN A 20 12.32 -4.46 0.88
CA GLN A 20 12.62 -3.73 -0.35
C GLN A 20 11.37 -3.01 -0.89
N LYS A 21 10.21 -3.67 -0.90
CA LYS A 21 8.94 -3.05 -1.30
C LYS A 21 8.50 -1.93 -0.34
N LEU A 22 8.66 -2.15 0.97
CA LEU A 22 8.32 -1.14 1.98
C LEU A 22 9.22 0.09 1.87
N SER A 23 10.51 -0.10 1.59
CA SER A 23 11.46 1.00 1.33
C SER A 23 11.05 1.82 0.10
N LEU A 24 10.61 1.17 -0.98
CA LEU A 24 10.10 1.87 -2.16
C LEU A 24 8.83 2.68 -1.83
N ARG A 25 7.88 2.10 -1.10
CA ARG A 25 6.68 2.83 -0.65
C ARG A 25 7.03 4.04 0.22
N LYS A 26 8.01 3.90 1.11
CA LYS A 26 8.48 5.02 1.94
C LYS A 26 9.08 6.15 1.11
N LEU A 27 9.82 5.81 0.05
CA LEU A 27 10.33 6.81 -0.89
C LEU A 27 9.19 7.53 -1.62
N MET A 28 8.20 6.80 -2.10
CA MET A 28 7.01 7.37 -2.76
C MET A 28 6.23 8.29 -1.83
N GLN A 29 5.92 7.82 -0.62
CA GLN A 29 5.24 8.60 0.42
C GLN A 29 6.01 9.89 0.71
N SER A 30 7.34 9.83 0.81
CA SER A 30 8.16 11.04 0.99
C SER A 30 8.07 12.01 -0.20
N GLY A 31 8.04 11.51 -1.44
CA GLY A 31 7.84 12.34 -2.63
C GLY A 31 6.47 13.03 -2.67
N GLU A 32 5.42 12.30 -2.32
CA GLU A 32 4.04 12.81 -2.19
C GLU A 32 3.96 13.88 -1.09
N THR A 33 4.49 13.59 0.10
CA THR A 33 4.60 14.55 1.22
C THR A 33 5.31 15.82 0.79
N ASN A 34 6.45 15.72 0.10
CA ASN A 34 7.19 16.89 -0.39
C ASN A 34 6.37 17.71 -1.39
N THR A 35 5.63 17.06 -2.29
CA THR A 35 4.78 17.72 -3.27
C THR A 35 3.66 18.50 -2.61
N ILE A 36 2.97 17.88 -1.65
CA ILE A 36 1.90 18.52 -0.88
C ILE A 36 2.45 19.68 -0.04
N GLN A 37 3.60 19.49 0.62
CA GLN A 37 4.23 20.54 1.42
C GLN A 37 4.64 21.76 0.57
N ASN A 38 5.16 21.52 -0.64
CA ASN A 38 5.48 22.60 -1.58
C ASN A 38 4.22 23.36 -2.03
N ARG A 39 3.12 22.65 -2.28
CA ARG A 39 1.82 23.24 -2.62
C ARG A 39 1.29 24.12 -1.49
N ILE A 40 1.35 23.64 -0.24
CA ILE A 40 0.98 24.40 0.96
C ILE A 40 1.82 25.67 1.06
N ASN A 41 3.15 25.55 1.00
CA ASN A 41 4.06 26.70 1.08
C ASN A 41 3.78 27.75 -0.02
N GLY A 42 3.39 27.29 -1.22
CA GLY A 42 3.00 28.16 -2.34
C GLY A 42 1.70 28.92 -2.06
N LEU A 43 0.67 28.22 -1.56
CA LEU A 43 -0.62 28.82 -1.21
C LEU A 43 -0.50 29.80 -0.02
N GLU A 44 0.31 29.48 0.98
CA GLU A 44 0.57 30.37 2.12
C GLU A 44 1.24 31.68 1.67
N LYS A 45 2.23 31.60 0.78
CA LYS A 45 2.85 32.79 0.16
C LYS A 45 1.85 33.59 -0.68
N ALA A 46 1.01 32.92 -1.47
CA ALA A 46 -0.03 33.56 -2.26
C ALA A 46 -1.03 34.30 -1.37
N ASN A 47 -1.48 33.68 -0.28
CA ASN A 47 -2.39 34.30 0.68
C ASN A 47 -1.74 35.50 1.39
N ALA A 48 -0.48 35.40 1.80
CA ALA A 48 0.23 36.55 2.38
C ALA A 48 0.26 37.76 1.42
N ASN A 49 0.52 37.52 0.13
CA ASN A 49 0.51 38.56 -0.89
C ASN A 49 -0.91 39.14 -1.11
N LEU A 50 -1.93 38.29 -1.17
CA LEU A 50 -3.33 38.70 -1.34
C LEU A 50 -3.82 39.55 -0.15
N MET A 51 -3.48 39.15 1.08
CA MET A 51 -3.79 39.91 2.30
C MET A 51 -3.15 41.29 2.28
N ALA A 52 -1.90 41.42 1.83
CA ALA A 52 -1.24 42.72 1.69
C ALA A 52 -1.96 43.67 0.71
N TYR A 53 -2.60 43.14 -0.35
CA TYR A 53 -3.42 43.94 -1.26
C TYR A 53 -4.76 44.34 -0.64
N LEU A 54 -5.37 43.50 0.19
CA LEU A 54 -6.58 43.84 0.94
C LEU A 54 -6.32 44.98 1.93
N GLU A 55 -5.20 44.94 2.64
CA GLU A 55 -4.77 46.00 3.56
C GLU A 55 -4.57 47.35 2.87
N GLN A 56 -4.25 47.33 1.57
CA GLN A 56 -4.11 48.54 0.74
C GLN A 56 -5.45 49.01 0.13
N GLY A 57 -6.57 48.37 0.46
CA GLY A 57 -7.91 48.75 -0.01
C GLY A 57 -8.17 48.50 -1.50
N ARG A 58 -7.42 47.58 -2.14
CA ARG A 58 -7.53 47.28 -3.57
C ARG A 58 -8.32 46.00 -3.81
N ALA A 59 -9.19 46.00 -4.82
CA ALA A 59 -9.81 44.80 -5.43
C ALA A 59 -10.41 43.79 -4.41
N THR A 60 -11.14 44.30 -3.42
CA THR A 60 -11.54 43.58 -2.19
C THR A 60 -12.31 42.29 -2.44
N GLU A 61 -13.36 42.28 -3.27
CA GLU A 61 -14.23 41.10 -3.39
C GLU A 61 -13.57 39.93 -4.14
N THR A 62 -12.82 40.21 -5.21
CA THR A 62 -12.12 39.18 -5.99
C THR A 62 -10.96 38.56 -5.20
N ILE A 63 -10.25 39.39 -4.41
CA ILE A 63 -9.17 38.91 -3.55
C ILE A 63 -9.73 38.08 -2.40
N LEU A 64 -10.83 38.51 -1.75
CA LEU A 64 -11.49 37.73 -0.69
C LEU A 64 -11.88 36.33 -1.18
N ARG A 65 -12.54 36.22 -2.33
CA ARG A 65 -12.90 34.90 -2.90
C ARG A 65 -11.66 34.03 -3.21
N SER A 66 -10.55 34.66 -3.61
CA SER A 66 -9.30 33.93 -3.89
C SER A 66 -8.65 33.43 -2.60
N VAL A 67 -8.67 34.22 -1.53
CA VAL A 67 -8.19 33.81 -0.20
C VAL A 67 -9.04 32.65 0.33
N GLU A 68 -10.37 32.75 0.30
CA GLU A 68 -11.28 31.69 0.74
C GLU A 68 -11.02 30.37 -0.01
N LYS A 69 -10.84 30.44 -1.34
CA LYS A 69 -10.53 29.26 -2.15
C LYS A 69 -9.20 28.63 -1.74
N ASN A 70 -8.16 29.45 -1.56
CA ASN A 70 -6.84 28.96 -1.16
C ASN A 70 -6.87 28.34 0.25
N GLU A 71 -7.66 28.89 1.18
CA GLU A 71 -7.85 28.33 2.52
C GLU A 71 -8.53 26.96 2.48
N GLN A 72 -9.56 26.79 1.63
CA GLN A 72 -10.18 25.48 1.41
C GLN A 72 -9.19 24.47 0.85
N GLU A 73 -8.38 24.84 -0.15
CA GLU A 73 -7.35 23.97 -0.70
C GLU A 73 -6.28 23.63 0.36
N LEU A 74 -5.84 24.60 1.17
CA LEU A 74 -4.92 24.37 2.27
C LEU A 74 -5.46 23.36 3.29
N GLN A 75 -6.75 23.43 3.63
CA GLN A 75 -7.37 22.49 4.56
C GLN A 75 -7.38 21.06 3.98
N GLN A 76 -7.70 20.91 2.69
CA GLN A 76 -7.67 19.61 2.02
C GLN A 76 -6.25 19.03 1.95
N LEU A 77 -5.25 19.86 1.65
CA LEU A 77 -3.85 19.43 1.59
C LEU A 77 -3.31 19.01 2.96
N LYS A 78 -3.69 19.71 4.04
CA LYS A 78 -3.33 19.33 5.41
C LYS A 78 -3.94 17.98 5.80
N GLN A 79 -5.20 17.73 5.46
CA GLN A 79 -5.82 16.42 5.67
C GLN A 79 -5.13 15.29 4.89
N GLN A 80 -4.66 15.57 3.67
CA GLN A 80 -3.88 14.60 2.90
C GLN A 80 -2.53 14.29 3.56
N LEU A 81 -1.85 15.30 4.12
CA LEU A 81 -0.62 15.09 4.90
C LEU A 81 -0.86 14.22 6.13
N ASP A 82 -1.91 14.50 6.90
CA ASP A 82 -2.26 13.71 8.08
C ASP A 82 -2.56 12.24 7.72
N ALA A 83 -3.24 12.00 6.58
CA ALA A 83 -3.50 10.65 6.09
C ALA A 83 -2.22 9.92 5.65
N LEU A 84 -1.23 10.66 5.16
CA LEU A 84 0.08 10.13 4.78
C LEU A 84 1.02 9.90 5.98
N ASP A 85 0.72 10.42 7.17
CA ASP A 85 1.57 10.27 8.38
C ASP A 85 1.47 8.88 9.05
N ASN A 86 1.25 7.84 8.24
CA ASN A 86 1.28 6.46 8.71
C ASN A 86 2.70 5.89 8.56
N PRO A 87 3.38 5.54 9.68
CA PRO A 87 4.75 5.07 9.63
C PRO A 87 4.85 3.71 8.94
N ILE A 88 5.64 3.65 7.86
CA ILE A 88 5.98 2.40 7.18
C ILE A 88 7.18 1.76 7.90
N SER A 89 6.88 0.82 8.81
CA SER A 89 7.86 0.04 9.56
C SER A 89 8.39 -1.14 8.76
N ALA A 90 9.67 -1.47 8.95
CA ALA A 90 10.26 -2.68 8.37
C ALA A 90 9.71 -3.94 9.05
N VAL A 91 9.58 -5.02 8.28
CA VAL A 91 9.28 -6.36 8.78
C VAL A 91 10.55 -6.96 9.38
N ASN A 92 10.45 -7.38 10.63
CA ASN A 92 11.47 -8.16 11.33
C ASN A 92 11.00 -9.60 11.52
N ASP A 93 11.81 -10.43 12.17
CA ASP A 93 11.48 -11.84 12.40
C ASP A 93 10.18 -12.03 13.20
N ALA A 94 9.93 -11.21 14.21
CA ALA A 94 8.71 -11.30 15.02
C ALA A 94 7.46 -10.97 14.19
N THR A 95 7.49 -9.89 13.41
CA THR A 95 6.41 -9.52 12.48
C THR A 95 6.22 -10.58 11.41
N TYR A 96 7.29 -11.18 10.89
CA TYR A 96 7.21 -12.29 9.94
C TYR A 96 6.48 -13.50 10.56
N GLN A 97 6.82 -13.87 11.79
CA GLN A 97 6.13 -14.98 12.48
C GLN A 97 4.64 -14.68 12.69
N GLU A 98 4.29 -13.44 13.03
CA GLU A 98 2.88 -13.03 13.15
C GLU A 98 2.15 -13.14 11.80
N ILE A 99 2.79 -12.73 10.69
CA ILE A 99 2.24 -12.88 9.34
C ILE A 99 2.01 -14.35 9.00
N VAL A 100 2.99 -15.22 9.28
CA VAL A 100 2.87 -16.66 9.05
C VAL A 100 1.72 -17.24 9.88
N GLN A 101 1.60 -16.86 11.14
CA GLN A 101 0.50 -17.30 12.01
C GLN A 101 -0.85 -16.84 11.51
N LYS A 102 -1.01 -15.56 11.13
CA LYS A 102 -2.25 -15.04 10.57
C LYS A 102 -2.64 -15.74 9.27
N PHE A 103 -1.68 -15.95 8.37
CA PHE A 103 -1.90 -16.68 7.13
C PHE A 103 -2.32 -18.14 7.41
N THR A 104 -1.63 -18.81 8.32
CA THR A 104 -1.93 -20.20 8.70
C THR A 104 -3.33 -20.29 9.31
N ASN A 105 -3.67 -19.39 10.24
CA ASN A 105 -4.98 -19.33 10.85
C ASN A 105 -6.06 -19.10 9.79
N TYR A 106 -5.90 -18.09 8.93
CA TYR A 106 -6.82 -17.82 7.83
C TYR A 106 -7.06 -19.05 6.95
N MET A 107 -5.98 -19.73 6.52
CA MET A 107 -6.12 -20.95 5.70
C MET A 107 -6.82 -22.09 6.44
N CYS A 108 -6.61 -22.23 7.75
CA CYS A 108 -7.23 -23.28 8.55
C CYS A 108 -8.69 -22.99 8.91
N THR A 109 -9.07 -21.74 9.15
CA THR A 109 -10.38 -21.37 9.71
C THR A 109 -11.33 -20.79 8.69
N GLU A 110 -10.83 -20.06 7.69
CA GLU A 110 -11.68 -19.33 6.76
C GLU A 110 -12.35 -20.27 5.75
N ARG A 111 -13.67 -20.11 5.63
CA ARG A 111 -14.53 -20.86 4.70
C ARG A 111 -15.08 -20.00 3.57
N SER A 112 -14.59 -18.77 3.46
CA SER A 112 -15.00 -17.86 2.40
C SER A 112 -14.71 -18.44 1.00
N PRO A 113 -15.49 -18.04 -0.02
CA PRO A 113 -15.25 -18.46 -1.41
C PRO A 113 -13.83 -18.16 -1.89
N GLU A 114 -13.22 -17.07 -1.41
CA GLU A 114 -11.85 -16.66 -1.73
C GLU A 114 -10.82 -17.61 -1.10
N ALA A 115 -11.01 -17.98 0.17
CA ALA A 115 -10.17 -18.98 0.82
C ALA A 115 -10.31 -20.36 0.16
N ALA A 116 -11.53 -20.73 -0.27
CA ALA A 116 -11.78 -21.94 -1.04
C ALA A 116 -11.09 -21.89 -2.41
N ALA A 117 -11.21 -20.77 -3.14
CA ALA A 117 -10.55 -20.57 -4.43
C ALA A 117 -9.02 -20.62 -4.31
N LEU A 118 -8.44 -20.02 -3.26
CA LEU A 118 -7.01 -20.10 -3.00
C LEU A 118 -6.58 -21.53 -2.65
N LYS A 119 -7.36 -22.26 -1.84
CA LYS A 119 -7.12 -23.68 -1.54
C LYS A 119 -7.15 -24.53 -2.82
N GLU A 120 -8.17 -24.37 -3.65
CA GLU A 120 -8.32 -25.06 -4.94
C GLU A 120 -7.18 -24.69 -5.92
N ALA A 121 -6.80 -23.42 -6.03
CA ALA A 121 -5.71 -22.99 -6.90
C ALA A 121 -4.35 -23.54 -6.47
N VAL A 122 -4.17 -23.79 -5.17
CA VAL A 122 -2.92 -24.33 -4.59
C VAL A 122 -2.90 -25.86 -4.64
N LEU A 123 -4.06 -26.52 -4.58
CA LEU A 123 -4.20 -27.97 -4.58
C LEU A 123 -4.28 -28.50 -6.03
N ARG A 124 -3.48 -29.53 -6.34
CA ARG A 124 -3.53 -30.25 -7.62
C ARG A 124 -4.39 -31.50 -7.51
N ASP A 125 -4.18 -32.29 -6.45
CA ASP A 125 -4.85 -33.58 -6.26
C ASP A 125 -4.76 -34.02 -4.78
N ILE A 126 -5.75 -34.75 -4.27
CA ILE A 126 -5.74 -35.34 -2.92
C ILE A 126 -6.04 -36.83 -3.06
N GLN A 127 -5.05 -37.65 -2.74
CA GLN A 127 -5.16 -39.11 -2.78
C GLN A 127 -5.29 -39.65 -1.37
N ILE A 128 -6.39 -40.35 -1.09
CA ILE A 128 -6.66 -40.96 0.21
C ILE A 128 -6.37 -42.46 0.07
N GLY A 129 -5.25 -42.91 0.65
CA GLY A 129 -4.90 -44.32 0.78
C GLY A 129 -5.47 -44.94 2.06
N LYS A 130 -5.27 -46.26 2.25
CA LYS A 130 -5.74 -46.99 3.43
C LYS A 130 -5.13 -46.49 4.75
N GLU A 131 -3.92 -45.95 4.74
CA GLU A 131 -3.19 -45.50 5.94
C GLU A 131 -2.58 -44.09 5.82
N THR A 132 -2.64 -43.48 4.63
CA THR A 132 -2.02 -42.17 4.38
C THR A 132 -2.86 -41.31 3.46
N ILE A 133 -2.86 -40.00 3.72
CA ILE A 133 -3.42 -38.99 2.83
C ILE A 133 -2.27 -38.28 2.14
N THR A 134 -2.23 -38.35 0.82
CA THR A 134 -1.21 -37.69 -0.01
C THR A 134 -1.82 -36.47 -0.70
N VAL A 135 -1.31 -35.29 -0.36
CA VAL A 135 -1.74 -34.03 -0.96
C VAL A 135 -0.71 -33.57 -2.00
N ASN A 136 -1.16 -33.41 -3.24
CA ASN A 136 -0.40 -32.88 -4.36
C ASN A 136 -0.74 -31.42 -4.54
N PHE A 137 0.28 -30.55 -4.53
CA PHE A 137 0.13 -29.12 -4.72
C PHE A 137 0.49 -28.73 -6.16
N GLN A 138 -0.10 -27.66 -6.68
CA GLN A 138 0.34 -27.07 -7.94
C GLN A 138 1.77 -26.49 -7.80
N HIS A 139 2.57 -26.60 -8.86
CA HIS A 139 3.89 -25.96 -8.90
C HIS A 139 3.71 -24.49 -9.28
N GLY A 140 3.56 -23.64 -8.26
CA GLY A 140 3.27 -22.22 -8.42
C GLY A 140 1.77 -21.95 -8.52
N VAL A 141 1.29 -20.98 -7.76
CA VAL A 141 -0.06 -20.44 -7.93
C VAL A 141 -0.02 -19.57 -9.17
N PHE A 142 -0.77 -19.95 -10.21
CA PHE A 142 -0.87 -19.14 -11.42
C PHE A 142 -1.67 -17.88 -11.04
N ILE A 143 -0.99 -16.75 -10.99
CA ILE A 143 -1.66 -15.45 -10.93
C ILE A 143 -2.14 -15.19 -12.36
N ASP A 144 -3.45 -15.09 -12.55
CA ASP A 144 -4.03 -14.76 -13.85
C ASP A 144 -3.58 -13.36 -14.30
N GLU A 145 -3.66 -13.10 -15.60
CA GLU A 145 -3.17 -11.84 -16.17
C GLU A 145 -3.96 -10.61 -15.68
N GLU A 146 -5.21 -10.76 -15.26
CA GLU A 146 -6.02 -9.67 -14.71
C GLU A 146 -5.52 -9.29 -13.31
N THR A 147 -5.30 -10.29 -12.45
CA THR A 147 -4.67 -10.09 -11.14
C THR A 147 -3.24 -9.57 -11.27
N LYS A 148 -2.45 -10.06 -12.23
CA LYS A 148 -1.12 -9.49 -12.52
C LYS A 148 -1.20 -8.05 -13.02
N ALA A 149 -2.16 -7.73 -13.89
CA ALA A 149 -2.38 -6.39 -14.40
C ALA A 149 -2.73 -5.44 -13.26
N TYR A 150 -3.61 -5.83 -12.34
CA TYR A 150 -3.92 -5.05 -11.14
C TYR A 150 -2.66 -4.71 -10.31
N PHE A 151 -1.76 -5.67 -10.09
CA PHE A 151 -0.50 -5.41 -9.38
C PHE A 151 0.59 -4.71 -10.24
N ASN A 152 0.44 -4.68 -11.56
CA ASN A 152 1.38 -4.03 -12.50
C ASN A 152 0.95 -2.62 -12.91
N ASP A 153 -0.34 -2.31 -12.95
CA ASP A 153 -0.86 -0.97 -13.23
C ASP A 153 -0.53 -0.01 -12.08
N ASN A 154 -0.52 -0.52 -10.84
CA ASN A 154 0.08 0.17 -9.69
C ASN A 154 1.59 0.46 -9.83
N ARG A 155 2.28 -0.05 -10.86
CA ARG A 155 3.67 0.35 -11.21
C ARG A 155 3.75 1.28 -12.41
N LYS A 156 2.72 1.38 -13.24
CA LYS A 156 2.73 2.25 -14.43
C LYS A 156 2.35 3.69 -14.10
N GLU A 157 1.57 3.93 -13.05
CA GLU A 157 1.35 5.28 -12.50
C GLU A 157 2.62 5.88 -11.84
N LEU A 158 3.72 5.12 -11.75
CA LEU A 158 5.00 5.56 -11.18
C LEU A 158 6.07 5.92 -12.22
N ALA A 159 5.77 5.79 -13.52
CA ALA A 159 6.73 6.01 -14.61
C ALA A 159 6.30 7.12 -15.60
N SER A 160 5.33 7.96 -15.24
CA SER A 160 4.94 9.18 -15.98
C SER A 160 5.00 10.38 -15.05
#